data_AF-A0A3R9MXT6-F1
#
_entry.id   AF-A0A3R9MXT6-F1
#
_cell.length_a   1.000
_cell.length_b   1.000
_cell.length_c   1.000
_cell.angle_alpha   90.00
_cell.angle_beta   90.00
_cell.angle_gamma   90.00
#
_symmetry.space_group_name_H-M   'P 1'
#
loop_
_entity.id
_entity.type
_entity.pdbx_description
1 polymer ?
#
loop_
_entity_poly.entity_id
_entity_poly.type
_entity_poly.pdbx_seq_one_letter_code
_entity_poly.pdbx_strand_id
1 'polypeptide(L)'
;MTAYYQPSGRFTVGGVLAMILAGALAAFPLAFMYVYAIWYIPLLYVNFLVTLGLGLSIGWVLKRLARAGKLRNPALAGWLGFAVGLWTWYVQWCVYLTLLAGAGETEQVGSRMSFTHTTFQPEAFLHFLSDPVDVLSILPRLAADGTWSIFGVTVSGFFLYLVWLAEFLIINVLAAMLPNTQAATPFSELTQEWAEKTTLPQPAASFTDAAATKAALEAADWNHLQLLPQEDASATAPFSRLHFYQVPSDPECCYLSLENVTIELDNKGKTSEKTTDVVEYLRVPPRVCQELHTRFGAINAVKA
;
A
#
# COMPACT_ATOMS: atom_id res chain seq x y z
N MET A 1 15.20 5.56 -27.98
CA MET A 1 14.32 4.66 -27.20
C MET A 1 14.58 4.96 -25.73
N THR A 2 13.56 5.08 -24.89
CA THR A 2 13.78 5.30 -23.45
C THR A 2 14.42 4.05 -22.85
N ALA A 3 15.53 4.22 -22.12
CA ALA A 3 16.21 3.11 -21.45
C ALA A 3 15.34 2.46 -20.35
N TYR A 4 14.35 3.21 -19.85
CA TYR A 4 13.47 2.81 -18.77
C TYR A 4 12.08 2.46 -19.28
N TYR A 5 11.41 1.57 -18.53
CA TYR A 5 9.99 1.33 -18.71
C TYR A 5 9.19 2.62 -18.51
N GLN A 6 8.19 2.81 -19.37
CA GLN A 6 7.18 3.84 -19.23
C GLN A 6 5.82 3.19 -19.44
N PRO A 7 4.89 3.30 -18.47
CA PRO A 7 3.54 2.79 -18.62
C PRO A 7 2.88 3.36 -19.87
N SER A 8 2.18 2.52 -20.64
CA SER A 8 1.59 2.94 -21.92
C SER A 8 0.43 3.93 -21.77
N GLY A 9 -0.04 4.20 -20.54
CA GLY A 9 -1.16 5.09 -20.25
C GLY A 9 -2.53 4.52 -20.65
N ARG A 10 -2.57 3.30 -21.18
CA ARG A 10 -3.77 2.63 -21.64
C ARG A 10 -4.55 2.02 -20.48
N PHE A 11 -5.87 1.97 -20.65
CA PHE A 11 -6.79 1.37 -19.69
C PHE A 11 -7.89 0.62 -20.42
N THR A 12 -8.59 -0.25 -19.70
CA THR A 12 -9.78 -0.92 -20.21
C THR A 12 -11.02 -0.35 -19.53
N VAL A 13 -12.11 -0.18 -20.26
CA VAL A 13 -13.39 0.29 -19.68
C VAL A 13 -13.86 -0.68 -18.59
N GLY A 14 -13.74 -1.98 -18.84
CA GLY A 14 -14.07 -3.01 -17.85
C GLY A 14 -13.22 -2.90 -16.56
N GLY A 15 -11.93 -2.59 -16.67
CA GLY A 15 -11.06 -2.38 -15.52
C GLY A 15 -11.43 -1.13 -14.71
N VAL A 16 -11.80 -0.03 -15.38
CA VAL A 16 -12.28 1.20 -14.70
C VAL A 16 -13.59 0.93 -13.97
N LEU A 17 -14.56 0.28 -14.63
CA LEU A 17 -15.82 -0.10 -14.02
C LEU A 17 -15.63 -1.07 -12.84
N ALA A 18 -14.73 -2.06 -12.98
CA ALA A 18 -14.41 -2.98 -11.90
C ALA A 18 -13.80 -2.24 -10.69
N MET A 19 -12.88 -1.30 -10.90
CA MET A 19 -12.32 -0.50 -9.82
C MET A 19 -13.38 0.30 -9.06
N ILE A 20 -14.30 0.97 -9.78
CA ILE A 20 -15.34 1.77 -9.14
C ILE A 20 -16.37 0.87 -8.46
N LEU A 21 -16.98 -0.07 -9.18
CA LEU A 21 -18.12 -0.85 -8.68
C LEU A 21 -17.69 -1.89 -7.65
N ALA A 22 -16.67 -2.71 -7.96
CA ALA A 22 -16.21 -3.74 -7.02
C ALA A 22 -15.42 -3.11 -5.86
N GLY A 23 -14.72 -1.99 -6.09
CA GLY A 23 -14.08 -1.22 -5.03
C GLY A 23 -15.11 -0.60 -4.07
N ALA A 24 -16.16 0.04 -4.60
CA ALA A 24 -17.24 0.58 -3.79
C ALA A 24 -18.01 -0.50 -3.03
N LEU A 25 -18.22 -1.67 -3.63
CA LEU A 25 -18.82 -2.82 -2.97
C LEU A 25 -17.94 -3.36 -1.84
N ALA A 26 -16.62 -3.44 -2.04
CA ALA A 26 -15.67 -3.87 -1.03
C ALA A 26 -15.58 -2.90 0.16
N ALA A 27 -15.91 -1.62 -0.03
CA ALA A 27 -15.92 -0.61 1.03
C ALA A 27 -16.91 -0.95 2.15
N PHE A 28 -18.07 -1.55 1.85
CA PHE A 28 -19.08 -1.90 2.85
C PHE A 28 -18.54 -2.86 3.93
N PRO A 29 -18.15 -4.11 3.62
CA PRO A 29 -17.69 -5.03 4.67
C PRO A 29 -16.47 -4.48 5.42
N LEU A 30 -15.56 -3.77 4.74
CA LEU A 30 -14.38 -3.16 5.38
C LEU A 30 -14.75 -2.03 6.34
N ALA A 31 -15.69 -1.16 5.97
CA ALA A 31 -16.21 -0.10 6.82
C ALA A 31 -16.91 -0.65 8.06
N PHE A 32 -17.73 -1.70 7.92
CA PHE A 32 -18.34 -2.37 9.07
C PHE A 32 -17.26 -2.93 10.00
N MET A 33 -16.30 -3.70 9.50
CA MET A 33 -15.21 -4.24 10.32
C MET A 33 -14.44 -3.14 11.06
N TYR A 34 -14.13 -2.05 10.36
CA TYR A 34 -13.42 -0.89 10.92
C TYR A 34 -14.22 -0.23 12.05
N VAL A 35 -15.48 0.14 11.79
CA VAL A 35 -16.31 0.87 12.76
C VAL A 35 -16.57 0.03 14.00
N TYR A 36 -16.90 -1.25 13.84
CA TYR A 36 -17.11 -2.15 14.98
C TYR A 36 -15.83 -2.33 15.82
N ALA A 37 -14.66 -2.36 15.18
CA ALA A 37 -13.39 -2.43 15.90
C ALA A 37 -13.12 -1.17 16.73
N ILE A 38 -13.31 0.03 16.18
CA ILE A 38 -13.11 1.28 16.93
C ILE A 38 -14.20 1.54 17.97
N TRP A 39 -15.42 1.02 17.76
CA TRP A 39 -16.55 1.16 18.69
C TRP A 39 -16.29 0.41 20.01
N TYR A 40 -15.69 -0.78 19.94
CA TYR A 40 -15.45 -1.62 21.12
C TYR A 40 -14.04 -1.51 21.71
N ILE A 41 -13.09 -0.89 21.00
CA ILE A 41 -11.71 -0.74 21.46
C ILE A 41 -11.42 0.73 21.76
N PRO A 42 -11.60 1.21 23.00
CA PRO A 42 -11.39 2.60 23.38
C PRO A 42 -9.90 2.96 23.58
N LEU A 43 -9.02 2.52 22.68
CA LEU A 43 -7.58 2.77 22.74
C LEU A 43 -7.11 3.53 21.50
N LEU A 44 -6.67 4.79 21.69
CA LEU A 44 -6.27 5.69 20.61
C LEU A 44 -5.24 5.07 19.65
N TYR A 45 -4.18 4.48 20.20
CA TYR A 45 -3.12 3.86 19.37
C TYR A 45 -3.66 2.71 18.53
N VAL A 46 -4.65 1.97 19.03
CA VAL A 46 -5.29 0.88 18.28
C VAL A 46 -6.17 1.45 17.18
N ASN A 47 -6.92 2.53 17.43
CA ASN A 47 -7.75 3.18 16.40
C ASN A 47 -6.91 3.68 15.21
N PHE A 48 -5.72 4.22 15.48
CA PHE A 48 -4.78 4.58 14.43
C PHE A 48 -4.34 3.35 13.60
N LEU A 49 -3.98 2.25 14.26
CA LEU A 49 -3.59 1.01 13.57
C LEU A 49 -4.75 0.38 12.78
N VAL A 50 -5.97 0.43 13.31
CA VAL A 50 -7.17 -0.08 12.65
C VAL A 50 -7.52 0.78 11.42
N THR A 51 -7.30 2.10 11.49
CA THR A 51 -7.43 3.02 10.35
C THR A 51 -6.41 2.72 9.27
N LEU A 52 -5.15 2.49 9.65
CA LEU A 52 -4.11 2.04 8.73
C LEU A 52 -4.50 0.71 8.07
N GLY A 53 -5.04 -0.22 8.85
CA GLY A 53 -5.59 -1.48 8.38
C GLY A 53 -6.68 -1.30 7.33
N LEU A 54 -7.68 -0.44 7.58
CA LEU A 54 -8.73 -0.11 6.62
C LEU A 54 -8.16 0.42 5.30
N GLY A 55 -7.28 1.43 5.37
CA GLY A 55 -6.63 2.02 4.19
C GLY A 55 -5.80 1.00 3.39
N LEU A 56 -5.05 0.13 4.06
CA LEU A 56 -4.28 -0.95 3.42
C LEU A 56 -5.19 -1.99 2.78
N SER A 57 -6.26 -2.40 3.46
CA SER A 57 -7.21 -3.40 2.96
C SER A 57 -7.91 -2.92 1.69
N ILE A 58 -8.45 -1.69 1.68
CA ILE A 58 -9.09 -1.15 0.48
C ILE A 58 -8.06 -0.92 -0.63
N GLY A 59 -6.88 -0.35 -0.31
CA GLY A 59 -5.80 -0.16 -1.28
C GLY A 59 -5.34 -1.47 -1.92
N TRP A 60 -5.29 -2.56 -1.16
CA TRP A 60 -4.91 -3.88 -1.66
C TRP A 60 -5.98 -4.49 -2.58
N VAL A 61 -7.26 -4.34 -2.24
CA VAL A 61 -8.36 -4.75 -3.12
C VAL A 61 -8.25 -3.99 -4.44
N LEU A 62 -8.07 -2.67 -4.38
CA LEU A 62 -7.93 -1.80 -5.55
C LEU A 62 -6.70 -2.14 -6.39
N LYS A 63 -5.56 -2.46 -5.75
CA LYS A 63 -4.36 -2.98 -6.43
C LYS A 63 -4.66 -4.24 -7.23
N ARG A 64 -5.40 -5.19 -6.66
CA ARG A 64 -5.78 -6.42 -7.38
C ARG A 64 -6.73 -6.14 -8.54
N LEU A 65 -7.70 -5.26 -8.35
CA LEU A 65 -8.60 -4.83 -9.42
C LEU A 65 -7.86 -4.10 -10.54
N ALA A 66 -6.90 -3.22 -10.20
CA ALA A 66 -6.06 -2.53 -11.18
C ALA A 66 -5.21 -3.50 -12.02
N ARG A 67 -4.64 -4.52 -11.37
CA ARG A 67 -3.89 -5.60 -12.03
C ARG A 67 -4.79 -6.44 -12.93
N ALA A 68 -5.92 -6.93 -12.41
CA ALA A 68 -6.88 -7.74 -13.17
C ALA A 68 -7.50 -6.98 -14.35
N GLY A 69 -7.81 -5.69 -14.15
CA GLY A 69 -8.34 -4.79 -15.18
C GLY A 69 -7.30 -4.29 -16.19
N LYS A 70 -6.01 -4.64 -16.01
CA LYS A 70 -4.90 -4.23 -16.87
C LYS A 70 -4.85 -2.71 -17.07
N LEU A 71 -4.96 -1.94 -15.97
CA LEU A 71 -4.81 -0.48 -16.00
C LEU A 71 -3.32 -0.13 -16.02
N ARG A 72 -2.82 0.42 -17.15
CA ARG A 72 -1.43 0.88 -17.33
C ARG A 72 -1.31 2.39 -17.22
N ASN A 73 -2.24 3.03 -16.52
CA ASN A 73 -2.25 4.46 -16.27
C ASN A 73 -2.18 4.72 -14.76
N PRO A 74 -0.98 4.97 -14.21
CA PRO A 74 -0.80 5.19 -12.77
C PRO A 74 -1.62 6.34 -12.22
N ALA A 75 -1.67 7.46 -12.93
CA ALA A 75 -2.43 8.63 -12.50
C ALA A 75 -3.92 8.31 -12.42
N LEU A 76 -4.49 7.67 -13.46
CA LEU A 76 -5.90 7.25 -13.46
C LEU A 76 -6.18 6.24 -12.34
N ALA A 77 -5.34 5.21 -12.19
CA ALA A 77 -5.50 4.21 -11.14
C ALA A 77 -5.45 4.84 -9.73
N GLY A 78 -4.59 5.84 -9.53
CA GLY A 78 -4.51 6.63 -8.31
C GLY A 78 -5.78 7.46 -8.05
N TRP A 79 -6.28 8.19 -9.05
CA TRP A 79 -7.51 8.97 -8.92
C TRP A 79 -8.76 8.12 -8.67
N LEU A 80 -8.86 6.97 -9.36
CA LEU A 80 -9.94 6.00 -9.11
C LEU A 80 -9.83 5.44 -7.68
N GLY A 81 -8.61 5.13 -7.23
CA GLY A 81 -8.37 4.68 -5.87
C GLY A 81 -8.73 5.73 -4.82
N PHE A 82 -8.40 7.00 -5.06
CA PHE A 82 -8.80 8.12 -4.21
C PHE A 82 -10.32 8.25 -4.15
N ALA A 83 -11.03 8.17 -5.28
CA ALA A 83 -12.49 8.25 -5.32
C ALA A 83 -13.15 7.12 -4.49
N VAL A 84 -12.63 5.88 -4.59
CA VAL A 84 -13.12 4.77 -3.76
C VAL A 84 -12.70 4.92 -2.30
N GLY A 85 -11.53 5.51 -2.02
CA GLY A 85 -11.10 5.86 -0.66
C GLY A 85 -12.04 6.86 0.01
N LEU A 86 -12.45 7.90 -0.72
CA LEU A 86 -13.43 8.89 -0.27
C LEU A 86 -14.78 8.23 0.01
N TRP A 87 -15.22 7.35 -0.90
CA TRP A 87 -16.43 6.56 -0.69
C TRP A 87 -16.33 5.68 0.56
N THR A 88 -15.19 5.02 0.79
CA THR A 88 -14.96 4.19 1.98
C THR A 88 -15.01 5.01 3.26
N TRP A 89 -14.41 6.20 3.25
CA TRP A 89 -14.47 7.14 4.37
C TRP A 89 -15.89 7.66 4.64
N TYR A 90 -16.72 7.83 3.60
CA TYR A 90 -18.12 8.18 3.77
C TYR A 90 -18.95 7.01 4.33
N VAL A 91 -18.77 5.79 3.79
CA VAL A 91 -19.52 4.61 4.25
C VAL A 91 -19.21 4.30 5.71
N GLN A 92 -17.96 4.44 6.16
CA GLN A 92 -17.65 4.23 7.59
C GLN A 92 -18.36 5.24 8.49
N TRP A 93 -18.49 6.50 8.08
CA TRP A 93 -19.32 7.47 8.81
C TRP A 93 -20.79 7.07 8.87
N CYS A 94 -21.35 6.55 7.77
CA CYS A 94 -22.72 6.05 7.76
C CYS A 94 -22.92 4.90 8.75
N VAL A 95 -21.97 3.96 8.81
CA VAL A 95 -22.01 2.86 9.78
C VAL A 95 -21.88 3.40 11.22
N TYR A 96 -20.94 4.31 11.47
CA TYR A 96 -20.72 4.89 12.79
C TYR A 96 -21.95 5.62 13.32
N LEU A 97 -22.57 6.47 12.49
CA LEU A 97 -23.79 7.19 12.86
C LEU A 97 -24.99 6.25 13.05
N THR A 98 -25.04 5.12 12.33
CA THR A 98 -26.04 4.09 12.56
C THR A 98 -25.89 3.44 13.94
N LEU A 99 -24.65 3.10 14.34
CA LEU A 99 -24.38 2.56 15.68
C LEU A 99 -24.70 3.57 16.77
N LEU A 100 -24.42 4.85 16.51
CA LEU A 100 -24.72 5.94 17.43
C LEU A 100 -26.23 6.16 17.58
N ALA A 101 -27.00 6.09 16.49
CA ALA A 101 -28.46 6.21 16.53
C ALA A 101 -29.12 5.04 17.28
N GLY A 102 -28.54 3.84 17.17
CA GLY A 102 -28.97 2.64 17.89
C GLY A 102 -28.32 2.44 19.26
N ALA A 103 -27.57 3.43 19.76
CA ALA A 103 -26.87 3.33 21.04
C ALA A 103 -27.86 3.32 22.21
N GLY A 104 -27.77 2.28 23.04
CA GLY A 104 -28.56 2.09 24.25
C GLY A 104 -27.73 2.34 25.51
N GLU A 105 -27.94 1.50 26.53
CA GLU A 105 -27.25 1.62 27.81
C GLU A 105 -25.74 1.35 27.68
N THR A 106 -24.95 2.10 28.44
CA THR A 106 -23.50 1.91 28.54
C THR A 106 -23.16 1.15 29.81
N GLU A 107 -22.66 -0.07 29.66
CA GLU A 107 -22.14 -0.86 30.77
C GLU A 107 -20.69 -0.49 31.07
N GLN A 108 -20.35 -0.30 32.34
CA GLN A 108 -18.98 -0.04 32.79
C GLN A 108 -18.38 -1.32 33.38
N VAL A 109 -17.29 -1.82 32.80
CA VAL A 109 -16.51 -2.95 33.31
C VAL A 109 -15.29 -2.38 34.06
N GLY A 110 -15.46 -2.20 35.37
CA GLY A 110 -14.47 -1.54 36.22
C GLY A 110 -14.30 -0.06 35.90
N SER A 111 -13.17 0.55 36.30
CA SER A 111 -12.91 1.98 36.11
C SER A 111 -12.27 2.34 34.77
N ARG A 112 -12.05 1.37 33.87
CA ARG A 112 -11.19 1.52 32.69
C ARG A 112 -11.85 1.20 31.36
N MET A 113 -12.99 0.51 31.35
CA MET A 113 -13.64 0.08 30.11
C MET A 113 -15.14 0.31 30.21
N SER A 114 -15.71 0.95 29.19
CA SER A 114 -17.15 1.14 29.04
C SER A 114 -17.58 0.60 27.68
N PHE A 115 -18.66 -0.17 27.64
CA PHE A 115 -19.22 -0.76 26.43
C PHE A 115 -20.63 -0.23 26.23
N THR A 116 -20.88 0.43 25.11
CA THR A 116 -22.22 0.88 24.74
C THR A 116 -22.87 -0.20 23.89
N HIS A 117 -23.96 -0.78 24.41
CA HIS A 117 -24.79 -1.70 23.63
C HIS A 117 -25.43 -0.92 22.49
N THR A 118 -25.40 -1.48 21.29
CA THR A 118 -25.96 -0.84 20.10
C THR A 118 -26.73 -1.84 19.27
N THR A 119 -27.88 -1.43 18.76
CA THR A 119 -28.67 -2.21 17.81
C THR A 119 -28.49 -1.60 16.41
N PHE A 120 -27.97 -2.39 15.47
CA PHE A 120 -27.82 -1.93 14.10
C PHE A 120 -29.19 -1.83 13.42
N GLN A 121 -29.59 -0.63 13.02
CA GLN A 121 -30.87 -0.35 12.34
C GLN A 121 -30.62 -0.15 10.83
N PRO A 122 -31.03 -1.09 9.97
CA PRO A 122 -30.80 -0.99 8.52
C PRO A 122 -31.41 0.25 7.89
N GLU A 123 -32.56 0.72 8.39
CA GLU A 123 -33.26 1.90 7.89
C GLU A 123 -32.44 3.17 8.12
N ALA A 124 -31.84 3.31 9.31
CA ALA A 124 -30.95 4.42 9.63
C ALA A 124 -29.68 4.39 8.76
N PHE A 125 -29.12 3.20 8.53
CA PHE A 125 -27.97 3.07 7.63
C PHE A 125 -28.28 3.50 6.20
N LEU A 126 -29.41 3.05 5.64
CA LEU A 126 -29.84 3.44 4.30
C LEU A 126 -30.15 4.94 4.20
N HIS A 127 -30.71 5.53 5.25
CA HIS A 127 -30.92 6.97 5.33
C HIS A 127 -29.59 7.73 5.27
N PHE A 128 -28.63 7.43 6.15
CA PHE A 128 -27.32 8.08 6.13
C PHE A 128 -26.54 7.81 4.84
N LEU A 129 -26.70 6.64 4.22
CA LEU A 129 -26.05 6.34 2.95
C LEU A 129 -26.61 7.20 1.80
N SER A 130 -27.91 7.47 1.80
CA SER A 130 -28.61 8.22 0.75
C SER A 130 -28.62 9.73 0.94
N ASP A 131 -28.50 10.22 2.18
CA ASP A 131 -28.44 11.64 2.51
C ASP A 131 -27.07 12.04 3.10
N PRO A 132 -26.10 12.42 2.25
CA PRO A 132 -24.80 12.87 2.73
C PRO A 132 -24.85 14.21 3.48
N VAL A 133 -25.89 15.02 3.27
CA VAL A 133 -26.03 16.32 3.94
C VAL A 133 -26.30 16.09 5.43
N ASP A 134 -27.16 15.13 5.76
CA ASP A 134 -27.46 14.78 7.14
C ASP A 134 -26.22 14.28 7.88
N VAL A 135 -25.43 13.39 7.27
CA VAL A 135 -24.15 12.91 7.82
C VAL A 135 -23.24 14.07 8.17
N LEU A 136 -23.01 14.98 7.22
CA LEU A 136 -22.11 16.13 7.41
C LEU A 136 -22.66 17.15 8.42
N SER A 137 -23.98 17.27 8.55
CA SER A 137 -24.63 18.18 9.52
C SER A 137 -24.47 17.73 10.97
N ILE A 138 -24.28 16.41 11.19
CA ILE A 138 -24.13 15.81 12.50
C ILE A 138 -22.68 15.95 13.01
N LEU A 139 -21.68 15.92 12.12
CA LEU A 139 -20.26 15.98 12.51
C LEU A 139 -19.89 17.17 13.42
N PRO A 140 -20.38 18.40 13.21
CA PRO A 140 -20.09 19.51 14.13
C PRO A 140 -20.62 19.31 15.55
N ARG A 141 -21.76 18.62 15.70
CA ARG A 141 -22.32 18.30 17.02
C ARG A 141 -21.47 17.26 17.72
N LEU A 142 -21.08 16.20 17.01
CA LEU A 142 -20.13 15.20 17.53
C LEU A 142 -18.79 15.82 17.90
N ALA A 143 -18.30 16.78 17.11
CA ALA A 143 -17.09 17.50 17.44
C ALA A 143 -17.25 18.33 18.71
N ALA A 144 -18.37 19.03 18.91
CA ALA A 144 -18.60 19.82 20.12
C ALA A 144 -18.67 18.95 21.39
N ASP A 145 -19.41 17.83 21.32
CA ASP A 145 -19.64 16.95 22.47
C ASP A 145 -18.42 16.06 22.76
N GLY A 146 -17.62 15.76 21.73
CA GLY A 146 -16.51 14.83 21.78
C GLY A 146 -16.98 13.37 21.73
N THR A 147 -16.27 12.53 20.98
CA THR A 147 -16.68 11.13 20.75
C THR A 147 -15.90 10.11 21.59
N TRP A 148 -14.84 10.53 22.28
CA TRP A 148 -14.00 9.69 23.14
C TRP A 148 -13.12 10.53 24.08
N SER A 149 -12.52 9.89 25.08
CA SER A 149 -11.68 10.55 26.09
C SER A 149 -10.28 9.94 26.19
N ILE A 150 -9.25 10.76 26.40
CA ILE A 150 -7.86 10.35 26.69
C ILE A 150 -7.55 10.67 28.15
N PHE A 151 -7.17 9.67 28.96
CA PHE A 151 -6.82 9.86 30.38
C PHE A 151 -7.90 10.63 31.18
N GLY A 152 -9.18 10.44 30.84
CA GLY A 152 -10.31 11.14 31.48
C GLY A 152 -10.60 12.54 30.94
N VAL A 153 -9.85 13.03 29.96
CA VAL A 153 -10.13 14.29 29.25
C VAL A 153 -10.85 13.99 27.95
N THR A 154 -12.08 14.48 27.80
CA THR A 154 -12.86 14.36 26.56
C THR A 154 -12.16 15.12 25.43
N VAL A 155 -11.96 14.43 24.30
CA VAL A 155 -11.38 15.01 23.09
C VAL A 155 -12.50 15.60 22.26
N SER A 156 -12.54 16.93 22.16
CA SER A 156 -13.58 17.66 21.43
C SER A 156 -13.02 18.80 20.59
N GLY A 157 -13.91 19.41 19.81
CA GLY A 157 -13.67 20.55 18.94
C GLY A 157 -12.60 20.29 17.90
N PHE A 158 -11.66 21.23 17.80
CA PHE A 158 -10.64 21.26 16.76
C PHE A 158 -9.73 20.01 16.74
N PHE A 159 -9.38 19.46 17.89
CA PHE A 159 -8.49 18.29 17.94
C PHE A 159 -9.15 17.05 17.31
N LEU A 160 -10.47 16.90 17.50
CA LEU A 160 -11.19 15.77 16.90
C LEU A 160 -11.21 15.86 15.37
N TYR A 161 -11.36 17.06 14.82
CA TYR A 161 -11.23 17.28 13.37
C TYR A 161 -9.84 16.93 12.84
N LEU A 162 -8.76 17.18 13.58
CA LEU A 162 -7.41 16.77 13.18
C LEU A 162 -7.28 15.25 13.10
N VAL A 163 -7.91 14.52 14.03
CA VAL A 163 -7.92 13.06 14.02
C VAL A 163 -8.68 12.53 12.81
N TRP A 164 -9.88 13.06 12.54
CA TRP A 164 -10.66 12.68 11.35
C TRP A 164 -9.96 13.06 10.04
N LEU A 165 -9.24 14.19 10.01
CA LEU A 165 -8.42 14.56 8.86
C LEU A 165 -7.26 13.57 8.67
N ALA A 166 -6.57 13.18 9.74
CA ALA A 166 -5.52 12.17 9.66
C ALA A 166 -6.07 10.82 9.15
N GLU A 167 -7.22 10.39 9.67
CA GLU A 167 -7.92 9.19 9.22
C GLU A 167 -8.30 9.27 7.74
N PHE A 168 -8.92 10.37 7.33
CA PHE A 168 -9.24 10.66 5.94
C PHE A 168 -8.01 10.55 5.04
N LEU A 169 -6.89 11.18 5.43
CA LEU A 169 -5.65 11.15 4.66
C LEU A 169 -5.07 9.73 4.58
N ILE A 170 -5.03 8.99 5.67
CA ILE A 170 -4.51 7.61 5.69
C ILE A 170 -5.31 6.72 4.73
N ILE A 171 -6.64 6.74 4.82
CA ILE A 171 -7.51 5.91 3.98
C ILE A 171 -7.34 6.30 2.50
N ASN A 172 -7.41 7.59 2.18
CA ASN A 172 -7.37 8.06 0.79
C ASN A 172 -5.98 7.91 0.14
N VAL A 173 -4.90 8.19 0.88
CA VAL A 173 -3.53 8.06 0.36
C VAL A 173 -3.23 6.59 0.08
N LEU A 174 -3.56 5.67 1.00
CA LEU A 174 -3.33 4.24 0.77
C LEU A 174 -4.22 3.68 -0.35
N ALA A 175 -5.50 4.08 -0.39
CA ALA A 175 -6.41 3.70 -1.45
C ALA A 175 -5.93 4.16 -2.85
N ALA A 176 -5.27 5.31 -2.95
CA ALA A 176 -4.71 5.83 -4.20
C ALA A 176 -3.33 5.24 -4.55
N MET A 177 -2.43 5.14 -3.57
CA MET A 177 -1.03 4.77 -3.78
C MET A 177 -0.86 3.31 -4.25
N LEU A 178 -1.61 2.38 -3.67
CA LEU A 178 -1.46 0.95 -3.97
C LEU A 178 -1.86 0.58 -5.43
N PRO A 179 -3.01 1.03 -5.98
CA PRO A 179 -3.31 0.82 -7.40
C PRO A 179 -2.43 1.65 -8.34
N ASN A 180 -2.00 2.86 -7.93
CA ASN A 180 -1.05 3.68 -8.71
C ASN A 180 0.28 2.94 -8.93
N THR A 181 0.90 2.45 -7.85
CA THR A 181 2.16 1.69 -7.92
C THR A 181 2.01 0.41 -8.74
N GLN A 182 0.88 -0.28 -8.63
CA GLN A 182 0.59 -1.46 -9.46
C GLN A 182 0.49 -1.12 -10.95
N ALA A 183 -0.16 -0.03 -11.31
CA ALA A 183 -0.30 0.41 -12.69
C ALA A 183 1.02 0.91 -13.31
N ALA A 184 2.02 1.21 -12.47
CA ALA A 184 3.37 1.58 -12.90
C ALA A 184 4.27 0.37 -13.18
N THR A 185 3.86 -0.84 -12.81
CA THR A 185 4.68 -2.05 -13.04
C THR A 185 4.80 -2.39 -14.53
N PRO A 186 5.89 -3.06 -14.96
CA PRO A 186 6.07 -3.44 -16.35
C PRO A 186 4.98 -4.37 -16.87
N PHE A 187 4.49 -4.08 -18.07
CA PHE A 187 3.42 -4.83 -18.74
C PHE A 187 3.81 -5.10 -20.19
N SER A 188 3.73 -6.36 -20.62
CA SER A 188 3.91 -6.70 -22.04
C SER A 188 2.62 -6.43 -22.81
N GLU A 189 2.69 -5.51 -23.76
CA GLU A 189 1.58 -5.23 -24.67
C GLU A 189 1.36 -6.35 -25.70
N LEU A 190 2.39 -7.17 -25.96
CA LEU A 190 2.32 -8.29 -26.90
C LEU A 190 1.52 -9.47 -26.31
N THR A 191 1.85 -9.87 -25.07
CA THR A 191 1.19 -11.02 -24.42
C THR A 191 0.03 -10.61 -23.51
N GLN A 192 -0.14 -9.29 -23.26
CA GLN A 192 -1.17 -8.74 -22.38
C GLN A 192 -1.02 -9.22 -20.92
N GLU A 193 0.20 -9.36 -20.45
CA GLU A 193 0.56 -9.87 -19.12
C GLU A 193 1.44 -8.88 -18.35
N TRP A 194 1.28 -8.88 -17.03
CA TRP A 194 2.15 -8.14 -16.12
C TRP A 194 3.45 -8.90 -15.92
N ALA A 195 4.57 -8.19 -15.92
CA ALA A 195 5.86 -8.78 -15.59
C ALA A 195 5.88 -9.26 -14.13
N GLU A 196 6.41 -10.45 -13.91
CA GLU A 196 6.56 -11.03 -12.59
C GLU A 196 7.89 -10.59 -11.97
N LYS A 197 7.83 -10.14 -10.71
CA LYS A 197 9.01 -9.75 -9.94
C LYS A 197 9.70 -11.00 -9.41
N THR A 198 10.95 -11.20 -9.80
CA THR A 198 11.85 -12.24 -9.28
C THR A 198 13.06 -11.56 -8.63
N THR A 199 13.21 -11.75 -7.32
CA THR A 199 14.41 -11.30 -6.60
C THR A 199 15.49 -12.37 -6.73
N LEU A 200 16.69 -11.97 -7.14
CA LEU A 200 17.78 -12.93 -7.29
C LEU A 200 18.39 -13.32 -5.93
N PRO A 201 18.71 -14.61 -5.71
CA PRO A 201 19.28 -15.09 -4.45
C PRO A 201 20.64 -14.50 -4.10
N GLN A 202 21.54 -14.31 -5.07
CA GLN A 202 22.85 -13.74 -4.80
C GLN A 202 22.79 -12.20 -4.85
N PRO A 203 23.28 -11.50 -3.82
CA PRO A 203 23.35 -10.05 -3.83
C PRO A 203 24.56 -9.54 -4.65
N ALA A 204 24.44 -8.32 -5.15
CA ALA A 204 25.56 -7.56 -5.68
C ALA A 204 26.29 -6.79 -4.56
N ALA A 205 27.53 -6.39 -4.83
CA ALA A 205 28.23 -5.41 -4.02
C ALA A 205 27.43 -4.10 -3.93
N SER A 206 27.44 -3.43 -2.77
CA SER A 206 26.74 -2.16 -2.59
C SER A 206 27.35 -1.06 -3.45
N PHE A 207 26.50 -0.24 -4.05
CA PHE A 207 26.92 0.87 -4.89
C PHE A 207 27.03 2.16 -4.08
N THR A 208 28.25 2.69 -3.88
CA THR A 208 28.47 3.95 -3.16
C THR A 208 28.01 5.18 -3.95
N ASP A 209 28.13 5.13 -5.29
CA ASP A 209 27.66 6.16 -6.21
C ASP A 209 26.54 5.62 -7.11
N ALA A 210 25.30 5.91 -6.73
CA ALA A 210 24.12 5.49 -7.49
C ALA A 210 24.05 6.14 -8.88
N ALA A 211 24.56 7.37 -9.05
CA ALA A 211 24.51 8.07 -10.33
C ALA A 211 25.53 7.48 -11.32
N ALA A 212 26.74 7.16 -10.86
CA ALA A 212 27.74 6.45 -11.67
C ALA A 212 27.25 5.05 -12.07
N THR A 213 26.68 4.28 -11.13
CA THR A 213 26.10 2.96 -11.43
C THR A 213 24.98 3.07 -12.46
N LYS A 214 24.08 4.04 -12.32
CA LYS A 214 23.02 4.29 -13.29
C LYS A 214 23.59 4.57 -14.69
N ALA A 215 24.59 5.45 -14.78
CA ALA A 215 25.24 5.79 -16.05
C ALA A 215 25.95 4.59 -16.70
N ALA A 216 26.64 3.76 -15.90
CA ALA A 216 27.30 2.54 -16.39
C ALA A 216 26.29 1.54 -16.98
N LEU A 217 25.16 1.32 -16.30
CA LEU A 217 24.12 0.40 -16.75
C LEU A 217 23.37 0.94 -17.98
N GLU A 218 23.12 2.25 -18.07
CA GLU A 218 22.59 2.90 -19.27
C GLU A 218 23.54 2.78 -20.46
N ALA A 219 24.86 2.74 -20.22
CA ALA A 219 25.90 2.48 -21.22
C ALA A 219 26.09 0.98 -21.55
N ALA A 220 25.24 0.10 -21.00
CA ALA A 220 25.32 -1.36 -21.14
C ALA A 220 26.60 -2.00 -20.59
N ASP A 221 27.25 -1.36 -19.60
CA ASP A 221 28.36 -1.94 -18.85
C ASP A 221 27.84 -2.81 -17.68
N TRP A 222 27.38 -4.02 -18.03
CA TRP A 222 26.84 -4.97 -17.06
C TRP A 222 27.90 -5.60 -16.14
N ASN A 223 29.19 -5.43 -16.46
CA ASN A 223 30.30 -5.91 -15.61
C ASN A 223 30.42 -5.08 -14.33
N HIS A 224 29.87 -3.86 -14.33
CA HIS A 224 29.74 -3.02 -13.15
C HIS A 224 28.90 -3.69 -12.04
N LEU A 225 28.01 -4.62 -12.41
CA LEU A 225 27.32 -5.49 -11.45
C LEU A 225 28.24 -6.62 -11.03
N GLN A 226 28.84 -6.50 -9.85
CA GLN A 226 29.69 -7.52 -9.26
C GLN A 226 28.96 -8.24 -8.12
N LEU A 227 29.18 -9.56 -8.02
CA LEU A 227 28.72 -10.34 -6.89
C LEU A 227 29.38 -9.84 -5.61
N LEU A 228 28.63 -9.82 -4.51
CA LEU A 228 29.22 -9.56 -3.21
C LEU A 228 30.23 -10.67 -2.87
N PRO A 229 31.52 -10.36 -2.68
CA PRO A 229 32.50 -11.38 -2.28
C PRO A 229 32.12 -11.98 -0.93
N GLN A 230 32.32 -13.30 -0.78
CA GLN A 230 31.98 -14.00 0.47
C GLN A 230 32.80 -13.50 1.68
N GLU A 231 33.98 -12.95 1.42
CA GLU A 231 34.86 -12.32 2.43
C GLU A 231 34.28 -11.01 2.98
N ASP A 232 33.53 -10.28 2.15
CA ASP A 232 32.87 -9.02 2.50
C ASP A 232 31.45 -9.23 3.04
N ALA A 233 30.94 -10.46 3.00
CA ALA A 233 29.62 -10.85 3.49
C ALA A 233 29.57 -10.91 5.03
N SER A 234 29.81 -9.78 5.68
CA SER A 234 29.56 -9.60 7.11
C SER A 234 28.07 -9.37 7.37
N ALA A 235 27.58 -9.73 8.56
CA ALA A 235 26.18 -9.59 8.95
C ALA A 235 25.64 -8.14 8.91
N THR A 236 26.52 -7.15 8.81
CA THR A 236 26.20 -5.72 8.74
C THR A 236 26.70 -5.05 7.45
N ALA A 237 27.34 -5.81 6.56
CA ALA A 237 27.88 -5.25 5.33
C ALA A 237 26.73 -4.79 4.40
N PRO A 238 26.80 -3.59 3.83
CA PRO A 238 25.82 -3.15 2.86
C PRO A 238 25.95 -3.97 1.58
N PHE A 239 24.82 -4.29 0.97
CA PHE A 239 24.77 -5.08 -0.27
C PHE A 239 23.68 -4.54 -1.19
N SER A 240 23.65 -4.95 -2.45
CA SER A 240 22.58 -4.58 -3.39
C SER A 240 21.73 -5.78 -3.77
N ARG A 241 20.41 -5.59 -3.81
CA ARG A 241 19.44 -6.59 -4.30
C ARG A 241 19.05 -6.27 -5.74
N LEU A 242 18.98 -7.33 -6.53
CA LEU A 242 18.55 -7.29 -7.92
C LEU A 242 17.14 -7.84 -8.04
N HIS A 243 16.27 -7.06 -8.66
CA HIS A 243 14.91 -7.46 -8.98
C HIS A 243 14.73 -7.48 -10.49
N PHE A 244 14.40 -8.65 -11.01
CA PHE A 244 14.01 -8.81 -12.40
C PHE A 244 12.49 -8.78 -12.53
N TYR A 245 12.01 -8.11 -13.56
CA TYR A 245 10.62 -8.10 -13.97
C TYR A 245 10.57 -8.71 -15.37
N GLN A 246 10.01 -9.92 -15.47
CA GLN A 246 10.02 -10.69 -16.71
C GLN A 246 8.63 -11.23 -17.03
N VAL A 247 8.34 -11.37 -18.32
CA VAL A 247 7.18 -12.10 -18.83
C VAL A 247 7.69 -13.35 -19.55
N PRO A 248 7.40 -14.57 -19.07
CA PRO A 248 7.91 -15.80 -19.68
C PRO A 248 7.57 -15.96 -21.17
N SER A 249 6.41 -15.44 -21.57
CA SER A 249 5.92 -15.48 -22.95
C SER A 249 6.47 -14.36 -23.84
N ASP A 250 7.22 -13.40 -23.28
CA ASP A 250 7.82 -12.28 -24.01
C ASP A 250 9.26 -12.02 -23.51
N PRO A 251 10.27 -12.67 -24.13
CA PRO A 251 11.68 -12.52 -23.74
C PRO A 251 12.23 -11.09 -23.87
N GLU A 252 11.60 -10.24 -24.68
CA GLU A 252 11.97 -8.84 -24.85
C GLU A 252 11.50 -7.96 -23.68
N CYS A 253 10.52 -8.44 -22.91
CA CYS A 253 10.01 -7.81 -21.71
C CYS A 253 10.82 -8.24 -20.49
N CYS A 254 12.08 -7.79 -20.42
CA CYS A 254 12.94 -7.95 -19.25
C CYS A 254 13.40 -6.59 -18.72
N TYR A 255 13.09 -6.32 -17.46
CA TYR A 255 13.51 -5.10 -16.76
C TYR A 255 14.24 -5.43 -15.46
N LEU A 256 15.21 -4.59 -15.11
CA LEU A 256 16.01 -4.68 -13.90
C LEU A 256 15.74 -3.48 -13.00
N SER A 257 15.47 -3.75 -11.72
CA SER A 257 15.52 -2.76 -10.65
C SER A 257 16.60 -3.16 -9.64
N LEU A 258 17.33 -2.17 -9.15
CA LEU A 258 18.43 -2.31 -8.21
C LEU A 258 18.15 -1.47 -6.98
N GLU A 259 18.27 -2.10 -5.82
CA GLU A 259 18.16 -1.43 -4.53
C GLU A 259 19.42 -1.71 -3.70
N ASN A 260 19.95 -0.69 -3.03
CA ASN A 260 21.01 -0.85 -2.04
C ASN A 260 20.37 -1.08 -0.67
N VAL A 261 20.81 -2.11 0.03
CA VAL A 261 20.38 -2.48 1.37
C VAL A 261 21.51 -2.20 2.35
N THR A 262 21.24 -1.34 3.32
CA THR A 262 22.11 -1.08 4.48
C THR A 262 21.48 -1.71 5.72
N ILE A 263 22.25 -2.48 6.47
CA ILE A 263 21.80 -3.12 7.70
C ILE A 263 22.20 -2.23 8.87
N GLU A 264 21.22 -1.71 9.60
CA GLU A 264 21.42 -0.96 10.85
C GLU A 264 21.14 -1.90 12.04
N LEU A 265 22.04 -1.93 13.04
CA LEU A 265 21.77 -2.61 14.32
C LEU A 265 21.19 -1.60 15.32
N ASP A 266 20.06 -1.96 15.95
CA ASP A 266 19.55 -1.21 17.08
C ASP A 266 20.35 -1.50 18.37
N ASN A 267 20.15 -0.66 19.38
CA ASN A 267 20.79 -0.78 20.70
C ASN A 267 20.41 -2.06 21.47
N LYS A 268 19.52 -2.90 20.94
CA LYS A 268 19.05 -4.19 21.47
C LYS A 268 19.49 -5.38 20.60
N GLY A 269 20.33 -5.16 19.58
CA GLY A 269 20.83 -6.20 18.69
C GLY A 269 19.83 -6.65 17.62
N LYS A 270 18.75 -5.89 17.39
CA LYS A 270 17.79 -6.17 16.30
C LYS A 270 18.25 -5.49 15.02
N THR A 271 18.29 -6.24 13.92
CA THR A 271 18.65 -5.71 12.59
C THR A 271 17.46 -5.01 11.94
N SER A 272 17.70 -3.85 11.34
CA SER A 272 16.77 -3.12 10.48
C SER A 272 17.41 -2.90 9.11
N GLU A 273 16.64 -3.10 8.05
CA GLU A 273 17.11 -2.88 6.68
C GLU A 273 16.63 -1.53 6.18
N LYS A 274 17.58 -0.68 5.78
CA LYS A 274 17.30 0.56 5.05
C LYS A 274 17.60 0.33 3.58
N THR A 275 16.60 0.56 2.74
CA THR A 275 16.69 0.32 1.30
C THR A 275 16.73 1.66 0.56
N THR A 276 17.63 1.79 -0.42
CA THR A 276 17.75 2.96 -1.30
C THR A 276 17.72 2.51 -2.75
N ASP A 277 16.75 3.01 -3.52
CA ASP A 277 16.63 2.68 -4.94
C ASP A 277 17.76 3.30 -5.75
N VAL A 278 18.45 2.48 -6.54
CA VAL A 278 19.55 2.89 -7.42
C VAL A 278 19.03 3.06 -8.85
N VAL A 279 18.26 2.08 -9.33
CA VAL A 279 17.68 2.02 -10.67
C VAL A 279 16.32 1.32 -10.59
N GLU A 280 15.31 1.84 -11.27
CA GLU A 280 13.98 1.20 -11.33
C GLU A 280 13.57 0.96 -12.78
N TYR A 281 13.26 -0.29 -13.13
CA TYR A 281 12.78 -0.72 -14.45
C TYR A 281 13.66 -0.33 -15.65
N LEU A 282 14.97 -0.52 -15.55
CA LEU A 282 15.89 -0.42 -16.69
C LEU A 282 15.67 -1.60 -17.63
N ARG A 283 15.50 -1.35 -18.92
CA ARG A 283 15.32 -2.41 -19.93
C ARG A 283 16.64 -3.16 -20.12
N VAL A 284 16.58 -4.48 -20.06
CA VAL A 284 17.74 -5.36 -20.25
C VAL A 284 17.54 -6.22 -21.50
N PRO A 285 18.52 -6.29 -22.42
CA PRO A 285 18.45 -7.19 -23.57
C PRO A 285 18.30 -8.67 -23.15
N PRO A 286 17.57 -9.51 -23.90
CA PRO A 286 17.26 -10.89 -23.48
C PRO A 286 18.51 -11.73 -23.16
N ARG A 287 19.59 -11.57 -23.93
CA ARG A 287 20.85 -12.29 -23.71
C ARG A 287 21.49 -11.94 -22.38
N VAL A 288 21.55 -10.64 -22.07
CA VAL A 288 22.11 -10.13 -20.81
C VAL A 288 21.21 -10.51 -19.64
N CYS A 289 19.89 -10.47 -19.84
CA CYS A 289 18.92 -10.89 -18.84
C CYS A 289 19.16 -12.35 -18.41
N GLN A 290 19.38 -13.26 -19.37
CA GLN A 290 19.74 -14.66 -19.08
C GLN A 290 21.12 -14.82 -18.42
N GLU A 291 22.11 -14.05 -18.85
CA GLU A 291 23.45 -14.05 -18.26
C GLU A 291 23.41 -13.61 -16.79
N LEU A 292 22.75 -12.50 -16.49
CA LEU A 292 22.59 -11.99 -15.12
C LEU A 292 21.76 -12.96 -14.27
N HIS A 293 20.71 -13.57 -14.84
CA HIS A 293 19.94 -14.59 -14.13
C HIS A 293 20.79 -15.82 -13.80
N THR A 294 21.68 -16.24 -14.69
CA THR A 294 22.62 -17.34 -14.40
C THR A 294 23.64 -16.93 -13.32
N ARG A 295 24.21 -15.74 -13.45
CA ARG A 295 25.26 -15.22 -12.56
C ARG A 295 24.79 -15.00 -11.13
N PHE A 296 23.59 -14.45 -10.96
CA PHE A 296 23.03 -14.10 -9.64
C PHE A 296 21.94 -15.07 -9.15
N GLY A 297 21.45 -15.96 -10.03
CA GLY A 297 20.44 -16.99 -9.74
C GLY A 297 21.00 -18.32 -9.27
N ALA A 298 22.28 -18.62 -9.55
CA ALA A 298 22.92 -19.81 -9.03
C ALA A 298 22.98 -19.76 -7.50
N ILE A 299 22.31 -20.68 -6.81
CA ILE A 299 22.65 -20.94 -5.42
C ILE A 299 23.96 -21.71 -5.48
N ASN A 300 25.08 -21.09 -5.15
CA ASN A 300 26.26 -21.88 -4.82
C ASN A 300 25.82 -22.76 -3.66
N ALA A 301 25.67 -24.06 -3.91
CA ALA A 301 25.42 -25.04 -2.88
C ALA A 301 26.59 -24.95 -1.91
N VAL A 302 26.38 -24.19 -0.83
CA VAL A 302 27.30 -24.16 0.30
C VAL A 302 27.29 -25.58 0.84
N LYS A 303 28.34 -26.33 0.51
CA LYS A 303 28.69 -27.55 1.22
C LYS A 303 28.74 -27.21 2.70
N ALA A 304 27.96 -27.97 3.47
CA ALA A 304 28.02 -28.09 4.91
C ALA A 304 29.45 -28.38 5.40
#